data_AF-A0A956W9F9-F1
#
_entry.id   AF-A0A956W9F9-F1
#
_cell.length_a   1.000
_cell.length_b   1.000
_cell.length_c   1.000
_cell.angle_alpha   90.00
_cell.angle_beta   90.00
_cell.angle_gamma   90.00
#
_symmetry.space_group_name_H-M   'P 1'
#
loop_
_entity.id
_entity.type
_entity.pdbx_description
1 polymer ?
#
loop_
_entity_poly.entity_id
_entity_poly.type
_entity_poly.pdbx_seq_one_letter_code
_entity_poly.pdbx_strand_id
1 'polypeptide(L)'
;MTSRNVLIAGESWIMHTIHQKGFDSFTTTAYGEGHQWLAAGLTAGGWNVEHLPNHLANEKFPASVADMDRYDLIILSDIGANTLLLHPDTFVKSAVLPNRLQELSDYVSLGGGLIMIGGYLTFQGIEAKGNYAGSPIEAALPVTLQTSDDRVETPQGVQPAVTAPDHEIATGLPLEWPVLLGYNRLTPREDATVVAMVGDDPLIAAWSFGKGRSVA
;
A
#
# COMPACT_ATOMS: atom_id res chain seq x y z
N MET A 1 25.88 -6.21 11.20
CA MET A 1 24.49 -6.50 10.80
C MET A 1 24.33 -5.99 9.38
N THR A 2 23.85 -6.81 8.45
CA THR A 2 23.48 -6.35 7.12
C THR A 2 22.35 -5.32 7.29
N SER A 3 22.51 -4.13 6.70
CA SER A 3 21.49 -3.08 6.73
C SER A 3 20.28 -3.55 5.94
N ARG A 4 19.08 -3.51 6.54
CA ARG A 4 17.83 -3.86 5.85
C ARG A 4 17.29 -2.64 5.11
N ASN A 5 16.98 -2.78 3.82
CA ASN A 5 16.49 -1.70 2.97
C ASN A 5 14.99 -1.84 2.73
N VAL A 6 14.25 -0.75 2.86
CA VAL A 6 12.82 -0.68 2.58
C VAL A 6 12.49 0.45 1.62
N LEU A 7 11.67 0.16 0.60
CA LEU A 7 11.08 1.16 -0.28
C LEU A 7 9.63 1.42 0.17
N ILE A 8 9.29 2.67 0.46
CA ILE A 8 7.91 3.12 0.66
C ILE A 8 7.49 3.86 -0.61
N ALA A 9 6.60 3.28 -1.41
CA ALA A 9 6.07 3.92 -2.61
C ALA A 9 4.65 4.45 -2.35
N GLY A 10 4.43 5.72 -2.69
CA GLY A 10 3.15 6.42 -2.49
C GLY A 10 3.23 7.50 -1.41
N GLU A 11 2.21 7.58 -0.54
CA GLU A 11 2.15 8.51 0.59
C GLU A 11 2.48 9.97 0.25
N SER A 12 2.05 10.42 -0.93
CA SER A 12 2.22 11.82 -1.34
C SER A 12 1.09 12.25 -2.26
N TRP A 13 0.70 13.52 -2.19
CA TRP A 13 -0.39 14.05 -2.99
C TRP A 13 -0.16 15.52 -3.33
N ILE A 14 -0.79 15.95 -4.42
CA ILE A 14 -0.87 17.36 -4.81
C ILE A 14 -2.34 17.75 -4.79
N MET A 15 -2.69 18.70 -3.93
CA MET A 15 -4.02 19.30 -3.90
C MET A 15 -4.03 20.51 -4.80
N HIS A 16 -4.99 20.58 -5.72
CA HIS A 16 -5.34 21.79 -6.45
C HIS A 16 -6.75 22.20 -6.05
N THR A 17 -6.88 23.31 -5.34
CA THR A 17 -8.15 23.78 -4.78
C THR A 17 -8.63 25.00 -5.55
N ILE A 18 -9.89 24.97 -5.98
CA ILE A 18 -10.59 26.12 -6.53
C ILE A 18 -11.43 26.73 -5.42
N HIS A 19 -11.13 27.98 -5.05
CA HIS A 19 -11.90 28.76 -4.09
C HIS A 19 -12.87 29.65 -4.87
N GLN A 20 -14.17 29.51 -4.65
CA GLN A 20 -15.18 30.37 -5.27
C GLN A 20 -15.90 31.21 -4.21
N LYS A 21 -15.90 32.54 -4.37
CA LYS A 21 -16.48 33.50 -3.44
C LYS A 21 -17.27 34.55 -4.22
N GLY A 22 -18.59 34.39 -4.27
CA GLY A 22 -19.46 35.25 -5.09
C GLY A 22 -19.13 35.13 -6.57
N PHE A 23 -18.80 36.25 -7.21
CA PHE A 23 -18.40 36.31 -8.62
C PHE A 23 -16.97 35.79 -8.86
N ASP A 24 -16.11 35.82 -7.83
CA ASP A 24 -14.68 35.60 -7.98
C ASP A 24 -14.28 34.15 -7.73
N SER A 25 -13.22 33.72 -8.41
CA SER A 25 -12.52 32.47 -8.11
C SER A 25 -11.02 32.66 -8.07
N PHE A 26 -10.34 31.93 -7.19
CA PHE A 26 -8.88 31.83 -7.17
C PHE A 26 -8.44 30.41 -6.81
N THR A 27 -7.21 30.05 -7.13
CA THR A 27 -6.70 28.68 -6.94
C THR A 27 -5.54 28.64 -5.95
N THR A 28 -5.45 27.55 -5.18
CA THR A 28 -4.25 27.22 -4.40
C THR A 28 -3.77 25.81 -4.76
N THR A 29 -2.45 25.63 -4.83
CA THR A 29 -1.83 24.31 -5.01
C THR A 29 -0.92 24.01 -3.82
N ALA A 30 -1.02 22.81 -3.25
CA ALA A 30 -0.21 22.37 -2.12
C ALA A 30 0.24 20.92 -2.32
N TYR A 31 1.47 20.61 -1.91
CA TYR A 31 2.02 19.26 -1.87
C TYR A 31 2.02 18.75 -0.42
N GLY A 32 1.70 17.48 -0.23
CA GLY A 32 1.73 16.81 1.07
C GLY A 32 2.32 15.41 0.98
N GLU A 33 2.83 14.94 2.13
CA GLU A 33 3.35 13.59 2.34
C GLU A 33 2.84 13.04 3.66
N GLY A 34 2.56 11.73 3.73
CA GLY A 34 2.01 11.05 4.91
C GLY A 34 2.91 10.00 5.57
N HIS A 35 4.07 9.67 4.98
CA HIS A 35 4.91 8.55 5.42
C HIS A 35 5.75 8.81 6.68
N GLN A 36 5.87 10.05 7.15
CA GLN A 36 6.99 10.45 8.03
C GLN A 36 7.01 9.68 9.36
N TRP A 37 5.85 9.39 9.95
CA TRP A 37 5.77 8.61 11.18
C TRP A 37 6.16 7.15 10.98
N LEU A 38 5.72 6.53 9.88
CA LEU A 38 6.10 5.17 9.52
C LEU A 38 7.60 5.08 9.22
N ALA A 39 8.13 6.00 8.42
CA ALA A 39 9.55 6.08 8.08
C ALA A 39 10.42 6.28 9.32
N ALA A 40 10.00 7.14 10.25
CA ALA A 40 10.71 7.34 11.53
C ALA A 40 10.70 6.06 12.38
N GLY A 41 9.58 5.35 12.46
CA GLY A 41 9.47 4.07 13.18
C GLY A 41 10.38 3.00 12.59
N LEU A 42 10.39 2.84 11.26
CA LEU A 42 11.27 1.90 10.55
C LEU A 42 12.75 2.24 10.76
N THR A 43 13.11 3.53 10.65
CA THR A 43 14.48 4.01 10.87
C THR A 43 14.93 3.73 12.31
N ALA A 44 14.08 3.99 13.29
CA ALA A 44 14.35 3.67 14.70
C ALA A 44 14.50 2.15 14.92
N GLY A 45 13.80 1.33 14.12
CA GLY A 45 13.95 -0.13 14.05
C GLY A 45 15.19 -0.61 13.28
N GLY A 46 16.07 0.29 12.84
CA GLY A 46 17.32 -0.03 12.14
C GLY A 46 17.17 -0.35 10.65
N TRP A 47 16.09 0.09 10.02
CA TRP A 47 15.91 0.00 8.57
C TRP A 47 16.48 1.24 7.87
N ASN A 48 17.03 1.05 6.68
CA ASN A 48 17.33 2.12 5.75
C ASN A 48 16.09 2.36 4.87
N VAL A 49 15.46 3.52 5.02
CA VAL A 49 14.18 3.85 4.38
C VAL A 49 14.40 4.73 3.16
N GLU A 50 13.91 4.28 2.00
CA GLU A 50 13.75 5.08 0.80
C GLU A 50 12.26 5.38 0.60
N HIS A 51 11.89 6.66 0.47
CA HIS A 51 10.54 7.06 0.10
C HIS A 51 10.49 7.49 -1.36
N LEU A 52 9.52 6.94 -2.11
CA LEU A 52 9.26 7.26 -3.50
C LEU A 52 7.85 7.85 -3.64
N PRO A 53 7.71 9.17 -3.78
CA PRO A 53 6.40 9.81 -3.85
C PRO A 53 5.66 9.48 -5.17
N ASN A 54 4.33 9.50 -5.12
CA ASN A 54 3.41 9.18 -6.22
C ASN A 54 3.79 9.84 -7.56
N HIS A 55 4.15 11.14 -7.53
CA HIS A 55 4.48 11.90 -8.74
C HIS A 55 5.81 11.52 -9.40
N LEU A 56 6.66 10.76 -8.69
CA LEU A 56 7.90 10.18 -9.22
C LEU A 56 7.77 8.68 -9.49
N ALA A 57 6.87 7.99 -8.79
CA ALA A 57 6.73 6.53 -8.86
C ALA A 57 6.35 6.03 -10.27
N ASN A 58 5.58 6.80 -11.02
CA ASN A 58 5.23 6.45 -12.40
C ASN A 58 6.46 6.28 -13.30
N GLU A 59 7.53 7.02 -13.06
CA GLU A 59 8.79 6.92 -13.81
C GLU A 59 9.84 6.06 -13.08
N LYS A 60 10.00 6.25 -11.77
CA LYS A 60 11.15 5.77 -11.02
C LYS A 60 10.92 4.50 -10.21
N PHE A 61 9.68 3.99 -10.11
CA PHE A 61 9.45 2.72 -9.41
C PHE A 61 10.21 1.60 -10.15
N PRO A 62 10.93 0.70 -9.42
CA PRO A 62 11.75 -0.36 -10.02
C PRO A 62 11.02 -1.13 -11.12
N ALA A 63 11.71 -1.34 -12.24
CA ALA A 63 11.10 -1.88 -13.46
C ALA A 63 11.25 -3.40 -13.61
N SER A 64 12.05 -4.04 -12.75
CA SER A 64 12.32 -5.48 -12.79
C SER A 64 12.59 -6.05 -11.40
N VAL A 65 12.47 -7.37 -11.26
CA VAL A 65 12.91 -8.08 -10.04
C VAL A 65 14.36 -7.73 -9.66
N ALA A 66 15.26 -7.66 -10.64
CA ALA A 66 16.68 -7.34 -10.38
C ALA A 66 16.86 -5.93 -9.80
N ASP A 67 16.03 -4.97 -10.22
CA ASP A 67 16.03 -3.63 -9.64
C ASP A 67 15.45 -3.61 -8.22
N MET A 68 14.51 -4.51 -7.91
CA MET A 68 13.86 -4.65 -6.60
C MET A 68 14.70 -5.42 -5.58
N ASP A 69 15.63 -6.28 -6.03
CA ASP A 69 16.50 -7.13 -5.18
C ASP A 69 17.37 -6.34 -4.19
N ARG A 70 17.52 -5.03 -4.40
CA ARG A 70 18.18 -4.13 -3.44
C ARG A 70 17.37 -3.87 -2.16
N TYR A 71 16.07 -4.18 -2.17
CA TYR A 71 15.15 -3.98 -1.06
C TYR A 71 14.77 -5.31 -0.42
N ASP A 72 14.81 -5.37 0.90
CA ASP A 72 14.27 -6.52 1.66
C ASP A 72 12.74 -6.44 1.80
N LEU A 73 12.19 -5.23 1.66
CA LEU A 73 10.77 -4.93 1.79
C LEU A 73 10.35 -3.80 0.84
N ILE A 74 9.23 -3.99 0.15
CA ILE A 74 8.53 -2.94 -0.58
C ILE A 74 7.16 -2.71 0.08
N ILE A 75 6.85 -1.44 0.37
CA ILE A 75 5.57 -1.01 0.92
C ILE A 75 4.84 -0.18 -0.15
N LEU A 76 3.63 -0.60 -0.50
CA LEU A 76 2.70 0.19 -1.31
C LEU A 76 1.66 0.83 -0.38
N SER A 77 1.60 2.16 -0.34
CA SER A 77 0.68 2.89 0.56
C SER A 77 0.13 4.14 -0.13
N ASP A 78 -1.18 4.20 -0.27
CA ASP A 78 -1.94 5.25 -0.94
C ASP A 78 -1.40 5.59 -2.35
N ILE A 79 -1.17 4.53 -3.15
CA ILE A 79 -0.70 4.57 -4.53
C ILE A 79 -1.53 3.64 -5.41
N GLY A 80 -2.20 4.18 -6.42
CA GLY A 80 -3.04 3.40 -7.34
C GLY A 80 -2.22 2.60 -8.35
N ALA A 81 -2.78 1.46 -8.80
CA ALA A 81 -2.16 0.57 -9.78
C ALA A 81 -1.78 1.30 -11.08
N ASN A 82 -2.58 2.30 -11.48
CA ASN A 82 -2.31 3.12 -12.67
C ASN A 82 -0.95 3.82 -12.60
N THR A 83 -0.52 4.29 -11.45
CA THR A 83 0.82 4.91 -11.29
C THR A 83 1.90 3.91 -11.65
N LEU A 84 1.77 2.65 -11.24
CA LEU A 84 2.75 1.59 -11.51
C LEU A 84 2.64 1.03 -12.94
N LEU A 85 1.47 1.06 -13.56
CA LEU A 85 1.26 0.53 -14.92
C LEU A 85 1.54 1.55 -16.03
N LEU A 86 1.26 2.83 -15.80
CA LEU A 86 1.26 3.88 -16.83
C LEU A 86 2.54 4.72 -16.76
N HIS A 87 3.68 4.09 -17.01
CA HIS A 87 4.94 4.82 -17.20
C HIS A 87 4.78 5.88 -18.31
N PRO A 88 5.38 7.09 -18.21
CA PRO A 88 5.24 8.14 -19.22
C PRO A 88 5.52 7.68 -20.66
N ASP A 89 6.53 6.83 -20.86
CA ASP A 89 6.81 6.26 -22.18
C ASP A 89 5.72 5.30 -22.67
N THR A 90 5.12 4.50 -21.78
CA THR A 90 3.96 3.66 -22.13
C THR A 90 2.77 4.52 -22.50
N PHE A 91 2.42 5.49 -21.65
CA PHE A 91 1.19 6.28 -21.79
C PHE A 91 1.25 7.32 -22.91
N VAL A 92 2.38 8.03 -23.04
CA VAL A 92 2.53 9.15 -23.99
C VAL A 92 3.14 8.68 -25.32
N LYS A 93 4.08 7.73 -25.27
CA LYS A 93 4.85 7.30 -26.46
C LYS A 93 4.45 5.92 -26.98
N SER A 94 3.48 5.25 -26.35
CA SER A 94 3.08 3.87 -26.68
C SER A 94 4.26 2.88 -26.67
N ALA A 95 5.27 3.14 -25.82
CA ALA A 95 6.40 2.25 -25.68
C ALA A 95 6.00 0.98 -24.92
N VAL A 96 6.54 -0.16 -25.33
CA VAL A 96 6.38 -1.43 -24.61
C VAL A 96 7.39 -1.46 -23.46
N LEU A 97 6.89 -1.54 -22.23
CA LEU A 97 7.68 -1.63 -21.00
C LEU A 97 7.17 -2.78 -20.11
N PRO A 98 7.99 -3.28 -19.17
CA PRO A 98 7.57 -4.32 -18.23
C PRO A 98 6.32 -3.94 -17.43
N ASN A 99 5.48 -4.93 -17.11
CA ASN A 99 4.38 -4.76 -16.18
C ASN A 99 4.92 -4.80 -14.75
N ARG A 100 5.09 -3.63 -14.13
CA ARG A 100 5.68 -3.54 -12.78
C ARG A 100 4.88 -4.24 -11.68
N LEU A 101 3.58 -4.49 -11.86
CA LEU A 101 2.80 -5.30 -10.92
C LEU A 101 3.12 -6.79 -11.04
N GLN A 102 3.43 -7.27 -12.26
CA GLN A 102 3.93 -8.64 -12.46
C GLN A 102 5.33 -8.78 -11.86
N GLU A 103 6.22 -7.84 -12.15
CA GLU A 103 7.59 -7.84 -11.61
C GLU A 103 7.59 -7.82 -10.07
N LEU A 104 6.68 -7.04 -9.46
CA LEU A 104 6.53 -7.00 -8.01
C LEU A 104 5.99 -8.33 -7.44
N SER A 105 5.01 -8.96 -8.11
CA SER A 105 4.54 -10.29 -7.73
C SER A 105 5.68 -11.32 -7.79
N ASP A 106 6.48 -11.28 -8.85
CA ASP A 106 7.60 -12.20 -9.04
C ASP A 106 8.68 -11.97 -7.98
N TYR A 107 9.00 -10.71 -7.65
CA TYR A 107 9.90 -10.33 -6.56
C TYR A 107 9.47 -10.95 -5.22
N VAL A 108 8.18 -10.85 -4.86
CA VAL A 108 7.68 -11.48 -3.63
C VAL A 108 7.81 -13.00 -3.73
N SER A 109 7.39 -13.61 -4.85
CA SER A 109 7.48 -15.07 -5.03
C SER A 109 8.91 -15.61 -4.88
N LEU A 110 9.92 -14.79 -5.16
CA LEU A 110 11.34 -15.14 -5.10
C LEU A 110 12.00 -14.89 -3.75
N GLY A 111 11.31 -14.26 -2.79
CA GLY A 111 11.82 -14.05 -1.43
C GLY A 111 11.60 -12.64 -0.88
N GLY A 112 11.13 -11.71 -1.71
CA GLY A 112 10.88 -10.33 -1.31
C GLY A 112 9.76 -10.19 -0.28
N GLY A 113 9.84 -9.14 0.54
CA GLY A 113 8.77 -8.73 1.44
C GLY A 113 7.83 -7.71 0.78
N LEU A 114 6.52 -7.88 0.96
CA LEU A 114 5.51 -6.91 0.53
C LEU A 114 4.59 -6.52 1.68
N ILE A 115 4.36 -5.22 1.86
CA ILE A 115 3.24 -4.71 2.66
C ILE A 115 2.40 -3.80 1.78
N MET A 116 1.09 -4.00 1.78
CA MET A 116 0.14 -3.12 1.13
C MET A 116 -0.74 -2.46 2.20
N ILE A 117 -0.69 -1.14 2.33
CA ILE A 117 -1.37 -0.39 3.39
C ILE A 117 -2.61 0.30 2.81
N GLY A 118 -3.76 0.05 3.42
CA GLY A 118 -5.05 0.62 3.03
C GLY A 118 -5.05 2.15 2.93
N GLY A 119 -5.95 2.67 2.10
CA GLY A 119 -6.03 4.08 1.74
C GLY A 119 -7.04 4.31 0.63
N TYR A 120 -7.18 5.57 0.21
CA TYR A 120 -8.11 5.92 -0.85
C TYR A 120 -7.60 5.46 -2.22
N LEU A 121 -6.29 5.33 -2.42
CA LEU A 121 -5.68 4.82 -3.65
C LEU A 121 -5.04 3.43 -3.49
N THR A 122 -5.26 2.72 -2.39
CA THR A 122 -4.82 1.32 -2.21
C THR A 122 -5.98 0.35 -2.41
N PHE A 123 -5.68 -0.90 -2.76
CA PHE A 123 -6.65 -1.97 -3.03
C PHE A 123 -7.60 -1.59 -4.17
N GLN A 124 -8.91 -1.50 -3.93
CA GLN A 124 -9.83 -0.94 -4.90
C GLN A 124 -10.04 0.56 -4.68
N GLY A 125 -10.14 1.01 -3.43
CA GLY A 125 -10.08 2.41 -3.03
C GLY A 125 -11.28 3.26 -3.48
N ILE A 126 -11.15 4.58 -3.32
CA ILE A 126 -12.18 5.57 -3.66
C ILE A 126 -12.57 5.48 -5.13
N GLU A 127 -13.87 5.37 -5.40
CA GLU A 127 -14.42 5.19 -6.75
C GLU A 127 -13.76 4.04 -7.52
N ALA A 128 -13.25 3.03 -6.80
CA ALA A 128 -12.52 1.91 -7.37
C ALA A 128 -11.23 2.31 -8.12
N LYS A 129 -10.60 3.46 -7.79
CA LYS A 129 -9.42 4.00 -8.50
C LYS A 129 -8.06 3.46 -8.04
N GLY A 130 -7.99 2.79 -6.89
CA GLY A 130 -6.82 1.99 -6.52
C GLY A 130 -6.56 0.90 -7.55
N ASN A 131 -7.63 0.23 -7.98
CA ASN A 131 -7.69 -0.65 -9.15
C ASN A 131 -6.68 -1.80 -9.18
N TYR A 132 -6.47 -2.45 -8.03
CA TYR A 132 -5.60 -3.63 -7.93
C TYR A 132 -6.32 -4.96 -8.14
N ALA A 133 -7.66 -5.02 -8.06
CA ALA A 133 -8.38 -6.28 -8.29
C ALA A 133 -8.14 -6.83 -9.70
N GLY A 134 -7.84 -8.13 -9.80
CA GLY A 134 -7.47 -8.83 -11.02
C GLY A 134 -6.07 -8.53 -11.54
N SER A 135 -5.28 -7.69 -10.86
CA SER A 135 -3.90 -7.43 -11.23
C SER A 135 -2.96 -8.55 -10.77
N PRO A 136 -1.78 -8.74 -11.39
CA PRO A 136 -0.84 -9.79 -10.98
C PRO A 136 -0.44 -9.73 -9.51
N ILE A 137 -0.34 -8.52 -8.93
CA ILE A 137 0.10 -8.37 -7.53
C ILE A 137 -0.94 -8.86 -6.53
N GLU A 138 -2.23 -8.92 -6.87
CA GLU A 138 -3.27 -9.47 -5.99
C GLU A 138 -3.00 -10.95 -5.64
N ALA A 139 -2.37 -11.70 -6.54
CA ALA A 139 -1.99 -13.08 -6.28
C ALA A 139 -1.00 -13.21 -5.12
N ALA A 140 -0.19 -12.17 -4.86
CA ALA A 140 0.77 -12.12 -3.77
C ALA A 140 0.16 -11.61 -2.46
N LEU A 141 -1.07 -11.09 -2.44
CA LEU A 141 -1.71 -10.55 -1.24
C LEU A 141 -2.46 -11.64 -0.44
N PRO A 142 -2.47 -11.57 0.90
CA PRO A 142 -3.19 -12.51 1.78
C PRO A 142 -4.72 -12.35 1.74
N VAL A 143 -5.22 -11.47 0.87
CA VAL A 143 -6.62 -11.10 0.71
C VAL A 143 -7.01 -11.14 -0.76
N THR A 144 -8.31 -11.27 -1.03
CA THR A 144 -8.93 -10.96 -2.32
C THR A 144 -9.62 -9.61 -2.24
N LEU A 145 -9.63 -8.88 -3.36
CA LEU A 145 -10.11 -7.50 -3.42
C LEU A 145 -11.53 -7.42 -3.98
N GLN A 146 -12.27 -6.41 -3.56
CA GLN A 146 -13.55 -6.06 -4.20
C GLN A 146 -13.30 -5.49 -5.60
N THR A 147 -14.30 -5.54 -6.48
CA THR A 147 -14.24 -4.88 -7.81
C THR A 147 -14.93 -3.51 -7.83
N SER A 148 -15.57 -3.12 -6.71
CA SER A 148 -16.19 -1.82 -6.48
C SER A 148 -15.39 -0.99 -5.47
N ASP A 149 -15.77 0.28 -5.25
CA ASP A 149 -15.27 1.06 -4.11
C ASP A 149 -15.37 0.22 -2.83
N ASP A 150 -14.24 0.05 -2.14
CA ASP A 150 -14.09 -0.85 -1.01
C ASP A 150 -13.96 -0.11 0.33
N ARG A 151 -14.11 1.21 0.35
CA ARG A 151 -13.96 1.98 1.58
C ARG A 151 -15.12 1.71 2.53
N VAL A 152 -14.77 1.53 3.80
CA VAL A 152 -15.69 1.58 4.91
C VAL A 152 -15.35 2.81 5.75
N GLU A 153 -16.15 3.84 5.64
CA GLU A 153 -15.99 5.09 6.39
C GLU A 153 -16.64 4.94 7.77
N THR A 154 -15.87 5.14 8.84
CA THR A 154 -16.34 5.02 10.23
C THR A 154 -16.04 6.30 11.00
N PRO A 155 -16.70 7.43 10.71
CA PRO A 155 -16.47 8.71 11.40
C PRO A 155 -16.75 8.64 12.92
N GLN A 156 -17.58 7.68 13.35
CA GLN A 156 -17.83 7.37 14.76
C GLN A 156 -16.68 6.61 15.45
N GLY A 157 -15.65 6.22 14.70
CA GLY A 157 -14.59 5.34 15.14
C GLY A 157 -14.96 3.86 15.07
N VAL A 158 -13.97 3.02 14.80
CA VAL A 158 -14.06 1.56 14.94
C VAL A 158 -12.82 1.07 15.68
N GLN A 159 -13.04 0.20 16.67
CA GLN A 159 -11.99 -0.37 17.51
C GLN A 159 -11.46 -1.66 16.88
N PRO A 160 -10.15 -1.76 16.55
CA PRO A 160 -9.57 -3.02 16.12
C PRO A 160 -9.55 -4.07 17.24
N ALA A 161 -9.60 -5.34 16.84
CA ALA A 161 -9.48 -6.49 17.72
C ALA A 161 -8.33 -7.40 17.24
N VAL A 162 -7.34 -7.64 18.11
CA VAL A 162 -6.23 -8.56 17.82
C VAL A 162 -6.73 -10.01 17.92
N THR A 163 -6.61 -10.77 16.84
CA THR A 163 -7.11 -12.15 16.72
C THR A 163 -6.00 -13.19 16.80
N ALA A 164 -4.75 -12.83 16.49
CA ALA A 164 -3.58 -13.71 16.62
C ALA A 164 -2.48 -13.04 17.46
N PRO A 165 -2.64 -12.96 18.80
CA PRO A 165 -1.71 -12.24 19.67
C PRO A 165 -0.31 -12.86 19.71
N ASP A 166 -0.19 -14.17 19.46
CA ASP A 166 1.08 -14.90 19.42
C ASP A 166 1.78 -14.82 18.05
N HIS A 167 1.18 -14.15 17.06
CA HIS A 167 1.82 -13.93 15.75
C HIS A 167 2.98 -12.93 15.87
N GLU A 168 4.04 -13.08 15.06
CA GLU A 168 5.25 -12.25 15.13
C GLU A 168 4.96 -10.73 14.96
N ILE A 169 3.88 -10.40 14.25
CA ILE A 169 3.42 -9.01 14.04
C ILE A 169 2.82 -8.41 15.33
N ALA A 170 2.14 -9.20 16.14
CA ALA A 170 1.39 -8.73 17.31
C ALA A 170 2.15 -8.95 18.64
N THR A 171 3.08 -9.90 18.67
CA THR A 171 3.83 -10.24 19.88
C THR A 171 4.58 -9.04 20.44
N GLY A 172 4.35 -8.73 21.71
CA GLY A 172 4.99 -7.62 22.41
C GLY A 172 4.30 -6.26 22.21
N LEU A 173 3.23 -6.20 21.42
CA LEU A 173 2.36 -5.01 21.32
C LEU A 173 1.20 -5.09 22.33
N PRO A 174 0.61 -3.94 22.72
CA PRO A 174 -0.65 -3.92 23.43
C PRO A 174 -1.76 -4.63 22.62
N LEU A 175 -2.70 -5.26 23.32
CA LEU A 175 -3.88 -5.88 22.67
C LEU A 175 -4.96 -4.86 22.29
N GLU A 176 -4.96 -3.70 22.94
CA GLU A 176 -5.84 -2.58 22.60
C GLU A 176 -5.12 -1.66 21.62
N TRP A 177 -5.59 -1.61 20.38
CA TRP A 177 -5.03 -0.76 19.32
C TRP A 177 -5.81 0.55 19.17
N PRO A 178 -5.22 1.59 18.56
CA PRO A 178 -5.92 2.86 18.36
C PRO A 178 -7.19 2.70 17.51
N VAL A 179 -8.21 3.51 17.82
CA VAL A 179 -9.43 3.62 17.02
C VAL A 179 -9.11 4.13 15.61
N LEU A 180 -9.74 3.52 14.60
CA LEU A 180 -9.63 3.92 13.20
C LEU A 180 -10.88 4.68 12.73
N LEU A 181 -10.72 5.53 11.72
CA LEU A 181 -11.81 6.30 11.11
C LEU A 181 -12.28 5.74 9.76
N GLY A 182 -11.63 4.69 9.28
CA GLY A 182 -12.03 3.94 8.11
C GLY A 182 -10.99 2.89 7.78
N TYR A 183 -11.34 2.01 6.84
CA TYR A 183 -10.50 0.94 6.33
C TYR A 183 -11.01 0.50 4.95
N ASN A 184 -10.26 -0.35 4.25
CA ASN A 184 -10.72 -1.00 3.02
C ASN A 184 -11.30 -2.37 3.36
N ARG A 185 -12.49 -2.70 2.84
CA ARG A 185 -13.11 -4.01 2.97
C ARG A 185 -12.37 -5.03 2.12
N LEU A 186 -11.86 -6.06 2.77
CA LEU A 186 -11.08 -7.12 2.15
C LEU A 186 -11.67 -8.48 2.54
N THR A 187 -11.36 -9.52 1.76
CA THR A 187 -11.71 -10.90 2.14
C THR A 187 -10.44 -11.71 2.31
N PRO A 188 -10.16 -12.28 3.49
CA PRO A 188 -8.94 -13.04 3.70
C PRO A 188 -8.95 -14.31 2.86
N ARG A 189 -7.78 -14.71 2.36
CA ARG A 189 -7.59 -16.03 1.74
C ARG A 189 -7.61 -17.11 2.82
N GLU A 190 -7.97 -18.33 2.44
CA GLU A 190 -8.11 -19.47 3.36
C GLU A 190 -6.83 -19.76 4.18
N ASP A 191 -5.66 -19.67 3.53
CA ASP A 191 -4.36 -19.91 4.16
C ASP A 191 -3.75 -18.67 4.83
N ALA A 192 -4.42 -17.51 4.77
CA ALA A 192 -3.92 -16.30 5.40
C ALA A 192 -4.18 -16.33 6.91
N THR A 193 -3.20 -15.87 7.68
CA THR A 193 -3.40 -15.61 9.10
C THR A 193 -3.92 -14.20 9.28
N VAL A 194 -5.16 -14.08 9.78
CA VAL A 194 -5.73 -12.79 10.16
C VAL A 194 -5.23 -12.42 11.56
N VAL A 195 -4.36 -11.43 11.63
CA VAL A 195 -3.68 -10.98 12.85
C VAL A 195 -4.57 -10.04 13.66
N ALA A 196 -5.33 -9.19 12.97
CA ALA A 196 -6.30 -8.31 13.58
C ALA A 196 -7.53 -8.13 12.67
N MET A 197 -8.67 -7.93 13.31
CA MET A 197 -9.96 -7.60 12.68
C MET A 197 -10.33 -6.15 12.98
N VAL A 198 -11.20 -5.57 12.15
CA VAL A 198 -11.85 -4.29 12.37
C VAL A 198 -13.33 -4.42 12.00
N GLY A 199 -14.21 -4.46 13.01
CA GLY A 199 -15.59 -4.92 12.79
C GLY A 199 -15.60 -6.38 12.32
N ASP A 200 -16.25 -6.64 11.19
CA ASP A 200 -16.38 -7.99 10.60
C ASP A 200 -15.32 -8.28 9.52
N ASP A 201 -14.44 -7.31 9.21
CA ASP A 201 -13.46 -7.36 8.13
C ASP A 201 -12.02 -7.50 8.67
N PRO A 202 -11.08 -8.12 7.93
CA PRO A 202 -9.68 -8.19 8.34
C PRO A 202 -9.04 -6.80 8.30
N LEU A 203 -8.29 -6.45 9.35
CA LEU A 203 -7.47 -5.24 9.39
C LEU A 203 -6.02 -5.51 9.00
N ILE A 204 -5.48 -6.64 9.48
CA ILE A 204 -4.13 -7.12 9.13
C ILE A 204 -4.23 -8.60 8.83
N ALA A 205 -3.89 -8.98 7.61
CA ALA A 205 -3.72 -10.36 7.18
C ALA A 205 -2.27 -10.58 6.73
N ALA A 206 -1.70 -11.73 7.07
CA ALA A 206 -0.33 -12.09 6.71
C ALA A 206 -0.28 -13.50 6.13
N TRP A 207 0.58 -13.71 5.13
CA TRP A 207 0.83 -15.04 4.58
C TRP A 207 2.20 -15.14 3.90
N SER A 208 2.55 -16.35 3.48
CA SER A 208 3.70 -16.61 2.61
C SER A 208 3.24 -16.74 1.17
N PHE A 209 4.02 -16.18 0.24
CA PHE A 209 3.77 -16.28 -1.20
C PHE A 209 5.07 -16.68 -1.91
N GLY A 210 5.11 -17.91 -2.43
CA GLY A 210 6.36 -18.50 -2.91
C GLY A 210 7.39 -18.59 -1.78
N LYS A 211 8.54 -17.94 -1.97
CA LYS A 211 9.61 -17.83 -0.96
C LYS A 211 9.52 -16.56 -0.10
N GLY A 212 8.67 -15.61 -0.46
CA GLY A 212 8.52 -14.34 0.23
C GLY A 212 7.34 -14.31 1.17
N ARG A 213 7.07 -13.12 1.70
CA ARG A 213 6.00 -12.85 2.66
C ARG A 213 5.22 -11.61 2.24
N SER A 214 3.92 -11.62 2.46
CA SER A 214 3.06 -10.47 2.20
C SER A 214 2.11 -10.19 3.35
N VAL A 215 1.86 -8.90 3.58
CA VAL A 215 0.87 -8.38 4.53
C VAL A 215 -0.03 -7.39 3.80
N ALA A 216 -1.32 -7.45 4.10
CA ALA A 216 -2.34 -6.49 3.68
C ALA A 216 -3.19 -6.06 4.88
#